data_AF-A0A096FGH3-F1
#
_entry.id   AF-A0A096FGH3-F1
#
_cell.length_a   1.000
_cell.length_b   1.000
_cell.length_c   1.000
_cell.angle_alpha   90.00
_cell.angle_beta   90.00
_cell.angle_gamma   90.00
#
_symmetry.space_group_name_H-M   'P 1'
#
loop_
_entity.id
_entity.type
_entity.pdbx_description
1 polymer ?
#
loop_
_entity_poly.entity_id
_entity_poly.type
_entity_poly.pdbx_seq_one_letter_code
_entity_poly.pdbx_strand_id
1 'polypeptide(L)'
;MSESVHPCLSCGACCQNYRVEFSIYELQSMGGTVPDELAHEVPGKGNRARMNGTERHPVRCVALRELPEVGEGCIGCGIYEQRSRPCRDFPFASYGCHDTRERLGLSALSEEEVQPWLEAA
;
A
#
# COMPACT_ATOMS: atom_id res chain seq x y z
N MET A 1 -15.02 8.04 23.47
CA MET A 1 -14.54 6.80 22.87
C MET A 1 -13.71 7.23 21.67
N SER A 2 -12.38 7.27 21.80
CA SER A 2 -11.53 7.54 20.64
C SER A 2 -11.65 6.33 19.73
N GLU A 3 -12.40 6.49 18.65
CA GLU A 3 -12.46 5.51 17.57
C GLU A 3 -11.02 5.26 17.12
N SER A 4 -10.49 4.07 17.40
CA SER A 4 -9.10 3.76 17.09
C SER A 4 -8.98 3.74 15.57
N VAL A 5 -8.10 4.57 15.03
CA VAL A 5 -7.78 4.57 13.60
C VAL A 5 -6.95 3.32 13.28
N HIS A 6 -7.23 2.65 12.17
CA HIS A 6 -6.51 1.45 11.77
C HIS A 6 -4.99 1.72 11.68
N PRO A 7 -4.10 0.86 12.25
CA PRO A 7 -2.65 1.08 12.25
C PRO A 7 -1.98 1.30 10.88
N CYS A 8 -2.62 0.85 9.80
CA CYS A 8 -2.15 1.07 8.43
C CYS A 8 -2.22 2.55 8.03
N LEU A 9 -3.13 3.31 8.63
CA LEU A 9 -3.37 4.72 8.34
C LEU A 9 -2.38 5.67 9.01
N SER A 10 -1.37 5.14 9.71
CA SER A 10 -0.29 5.93 10.32
C SER A 10 1.11 5.45 9.93
N CYS A 11 1.26 4.22 9.41
CA CYS A 11 2.59 3.67 9.09
C CYS A 11 3.02 3.85 7.62
N GLY A 12 2.10 3.72 6.65
CA GLY A 12 2.43 3.75 5.22
C GLY A 12 3.51 2.73 4.79
N ALA A 13 3.71 1.66 5.56
CA ALA A 13 4.93 0.85 5.50
C ALA A 13 5.08 0.11 4.15
N CYS A 14 4.01 -0.51 3.65
CA CYS A 14 4.04 -1.23 2.38
C CYS A 14 4.38 -0.31 1.18
N CYS A 15 3.89 0.93 1.19
CA CYS A 15 4.13 1.91 0.14
C CYS A 15 5.56 2.48 0.15
N GLN A 16 6.34 2.25 1.22
CA GLN A 16 7.70 2.79 1.40
C GLN A 16 8.79 1.71 1.28
N ASN A 17 8.42 0.45 1.09
CA ASN A 17 9.39 -0.66 1.08
C ASN A 17 9.35 -1.51 -0.19
N TYR A 18 8.16 -1.74 -0.75
CA TYR A 18 8.00 -2.71 -1.84
C TYR A 18 8.01 -2.09 -3.23
N ARG A 19 8.77 -2.73 -4.14
CA ARG A 19 8.60 -2.55 -5.58
C ARG A 19 7.30 -3.22 -6.03
N VAL A 20 6.36 -2.45 -6.56
CA VAL A 20 5.03 -2.95 -6.94
C VAL A 20 4.97 -3.12 -8.46
N GLU A 21 5.06 -4.37 -8.92
CA GLU A 21 4.81 -4.74 -10.31
C GLU A 21 3.58 -5.63 -10.42
N PHE A 22 2.79 -5.39 -11.46
CA PHE A 22 1.51 -6.05 -11.66
C PHE A 22 1.19 -6.15 -13.17
N SER A 23 0.09 -6.81 -13.52
CA SER A 23 -0.29 -6.99 -14.94
C SER A 23 -0.74 -5.66 -15.56
N ILE A 24 -0.38 -5.37 -16.81
CA ILE A 24 -0.89 -4.17 -17.51
C ILE A 24 -2.43 -4.16 -17.59
N TYR A 25 -3.08 -5.33 -17.54
CA TYR A 25 -4.53 -5.46 -17.57
C TYR A 25 -5.23 -4.94 -16.30
N GLU A 26 -4.49 -4.60 -15.25
CA GLU A 26 -5.05 -3.96 -14.07
C GLU A 26 -5.09 -2.43 -14.19
N LEU A 27 -4.49 -1.86 -15.23
CA LEU A 27 -4.59 -0.43 -15.56
C LEU A 27 -5.98 -0.08 -16.10
N GLN A 28 -6.47 1.12 -15.82
CA GLN A 28 -7.76 1.59 -16.29
C GLN A 28 -7.86 1.58 -17.83
N SER A 29 -6.80 1.99 -18.55
CA SER A 29 -6.77 1.94 -20.01
C SER A 29 -6.94 0.53 -20.60
N MET A 30 -6.68 -0.51 -19.79
CA MET A 30 -6.73 -1.92 -20.18
C MET A 30 -7.91 -2.67 -19.56
N GLY A 31 -8.86 -1.95 -18.93
CA GLY A 31 -10.07 -2.51 -18.33
C GLY A 31 -9.96 -2.85 -16.84
N GLY A 32 -8.86 -2.50 -16.19
CA GLY A 32 -8.67 -2.63 -14.75
C GLY A 32 -9.11 -1.39 -13.96
N THR A 33 -8.55 -1.23 -12.75
CA THR A 33 -8.94 -0.15 -11.81
C THR A 33 -7.80 0.81 -11.47
N VAL A 34 -6.55 0.42 -11.71
CA VAL A 34 -5.36 1.22 -11.34
C VAL A 34 -5.24 2.42 -12.29
N PRO A 35 -5.17 3.66 -11.79
CA PRO A 35 -5.00 4.83 -12.64
C PRO A 35 -3.68 4.78 -13.41
N ASP A 36 -3.77 4.95 -14.73
CA ASP A 36 -2.62 4.91 -15.64
C ASP A 36 -1.52 5.90 -15.26
N GLU A 37 -1.90 7.09 -14.80
CA GLU A 37 -0.98 8.17 -14.41
C GLU A 37 -0.06 7.82 -13.22
N LEU A 38 -0.44 6.81 -12.42
CA LEU A 38 0.31 6.38 -11.25
C LEU A 38 1.24 5.19 -11.52
N ALA A 39 1.27 4.70 -12.76
CA ALA A 39 2.09 3.56 -13.15
C ALA A 39 2.81 3.80 -14.48
N HIS A 40 3.83 2.99 -14.74
CA HIS A 40 4.51 2.92 -16.04
C HIS A 40 4.72 1.48 -16.47
N GLU A 41 4.77 1.24 -17.78
CA GLU A 41 5.15 -0.05 -18.33
C GLU A 41 6.61 -0.38 -17.94
N VAL A 42 6.85 -1.63 -17.56
CA VAL A 42 8.20 -2.10 -17.24
C VAL A 42 8.97 -2.35 -18.55
N PRO A 43 10.11 -1.66 -18.79
CA PRO A 43 10.85 -1.81 -20.03
C PRO A 43 11.25 -3.26 -20.31
N GLY A 44 11.01 -3.72 -21.54
CA GLY A 44 11.32 -5.10 -21.98
C GLY A 44 10.38 -6.16 -21.39
N LYS A 45 9.33 -5.78 -20.66
CA LYS A 45 8.30 -6.68 -20.13
C LYS A 45 6.92 -6.17 -20.56
N GLY A 46 6.59 -6.36 -21.85
CA GLY A 46 5.42 -5.79 -22.53
C GLY A 46 4.03 -6.19 -22.01
N ASN A 47 3.94 -6.81 -20.84
CA ASN A 47 2.70 -7.15 -20.15
C ASN A 47 2.74 -6.83 -18.66
N ARG A 48 3.73 -6.05 -18.19
CA ARG A 48 3.85 -5.64 -16.79
C ARG A 48 3.86 -4.12 -16.65
N ALA A 49 3.08 -3.64 -15.70
CA ALA A 49 3.12 -2.28 -15.20
C ALA A 49 3.81 -2.25 -13.83
N ARG A 50 4.29 -1.08 -13.45
CA ARG A 50 4.89 -0.80 -12.15
C ARG A 50 4.35 0.50 -11.60
N MET A 51 4.04 0.54 -10.31
CA MET A 51 3.68 1.80 -9.64
C MET A 51 4.88 2.77 -9.65
N ASN A 52 4.62 4.03 -10.01
CA ASN A 52 5.62 5.09 -9.99
C ASN A 52 6.18 5.29 -8.58
N GLY A 53 7.48 5.59 -8.47
CA GLY A 53 8.18 5.77 -7.19
C GLY A 53 8.62 4.47 -6.51
N THR A 54 8.38 3.32 -7.15
CA THR A 54 8.75 2.00 -6.61
C THR A 54 9.88 1.32 -7.41
N GLU A 55 10.48 2.03 -8.37
CA GLU A 55 11.49 1.51 -9.28
C GLU A 55 12.89 1.37 -8.66
N ARG A 56 13.22 2.19 -7.66
CA ARG A 56 14.55 2.26 -7.03
C ARG A 56 14.40 2.45 -5.52
N HIS A 57 15.44 2.09 -4.77
CA HIS A 57 15.54 2.42 -3.36
C HIS A 57 16.16 3.83 -3.18
N PRO A 58 15.68 4.63 -2.22
CA PRO A 58 14.56 4.34 -1.31
C PRO A 58 13.21 4.34 -2.05
N VAL A 59 12.36 3.35 -1.71
CA VAL A 59 11.05 3.20 -2.34
C VAL A 59 10.07 4.18 -1.71
N ARG A 60 9.29 4.86 -2.54
CA ARG A 60 8.13 5.64 -2.07
C ARG A 60 7.09 5.71 -3.17
N CYS A 61 6.08 4.84 -3.10
CA CYS A 61 4.98 4.80 -4.04
C CYS A 61 4.28 6.18 -4.13
N VAL A 62 4.03 6.67 -5.34
CA VAL A 62 3.34 7.95 -5.57
C VAL A 62 1.91 7.98 -5.02
N ALA A 63 1.29 6.81 -4.82
CA ALA A 63 -0.04 6.70 -4.24
C ALA A 63 -0.07 6.97 -2.73
N LEU A 64 1.07 7.01 -2.03
CA LEU A 64 1.11 7.33 -0.61
C LEU A 64 0.93 8.83 -0.39
N ARG A 65 -0.18 9.20 0.25
CA ARG A 65 -0.50 10.59 0.60
C ARG A 65 -1.05 10.72 2.00
N GLU A 66 -1.10 11.94 2.49
CA GLU A 66 -1.90 12.29 3.66
C GLU A 66 -3.39 12.13 3.33
N LEU A 67 -4.17 11.68 4.32
CA LEU A 67 -5.62 11.48 4.26
C LEU A 67 -6.31 12.36 5.34
N PRO A 68 -6.32 13.69 5.19
CA PRO A 68 -6.96 14.58 6.16
C PRO A 68 -8.47 14.29 6.34
N GLU A 69 -9.10 13.71 5.33
CA GLU A 69 -10.50 13.30 5.38
C GLU A 69 -10.76 12.13 6.34
N VAL A 70 -9.72 11.37 6.70
CA VAL A 70 -9.80 10.27 7.69
C VAL A 70 -9.45 10.77 9.08
N GLY A 71 -8.47 11.67 9.18
CA GLY A 71 -8.07 12.29 10.44
C GLY A 71 -6.76 13.07 10.31
N GLU A 72 -6.51 13.96 11.28
CA GLU A 72 -5.26 14.71 11.33
C GLU A 72 -4.06 13.76 11.46
N GLY A 73 -3.04 13.95 10.62
CA GLY A 73 -1.84 13.11 10.59
C GLY A 73 -2.04 11.71 9.97
N CYS A 74 -3.23 11.38 9.48
CA CYS A 74 -3.46 10.12 8.79
C CYS A 74 -2.76 10.11 7.43
N ILE A 75 -2.14 8.99 7.09
CA ILE A 75 -1.51 8.72 5.80
C ILE A 75 -2.02 7.41 5.23
N GLY A 76 -2.03 7.26 3.91
CA GLY A 76 -2.45 6.00 3.31
C GLY A 76 -2.37 6.01 1.80
N CYS A 77 -2.83 4.92 1.21
CA CYS A 77 -2.91 4.82 -0.24
C CYS A 77 -4.10 5.66 -0.75
N GLY A 78 -3.81 6.71 -1.51
CA GLY A 78 -4.83 7.59 -2.11
C GLY A 78 -5.71 6.90 -3.16
N ILE A 79 -5.35 5.69 -3.59
CA ILE A 79 -6.11 4.85 -4.52
C ILE A 79 -6.56 3.53 -3.88
N TYR A 80 -6.87 3.53 -2.57
CA TYR A 80 -7.14 2.31 -1.79
C TYR A 80 -8.11 1.31 -2.48
N GLU A 81 -9.22 1.80 -3.03
CA GLU A 81 -10.21 0.98 -3.76
C GLU A 81 -9.74 0.52 -5.14
N GLN A 82 -8.86 1.30 -5.75
CA GLN A 82 -8.30 1.11 -7.08
C GLN A 82 -6.92 0.43 -7.05
N ARG A 83 -6.51 -0.10 -5.89
CA ARG A 83 -5.21 -0.79 -5.74
C ARG A 83 -5.10 -1.97 -6.69
N SER A 84 -3.90 -2.12 -7.23
CA SER A 84 -3.45 -3.34 -7.92
C SER A 84 -3.53 -4.54 -6.97
N ARG A 85 -3.64 -5.74 -7.54
CA ARG A 85 -3.71 -7.00 -6.79
C ARG A 85 -2.58 -7.17 -5.79
N PRO A 86 -1.28 -6.94 -6.11
CA PRO A 86 -0.21 -7.09 -5.12
C PRO A 86 -0.40 -6.20 -3.89
N CYS A 87 -0.96 -5.00 -4.05
CA CYS A 87 -1.25 -4.08 -2.93
C CYS A 87 -2.52 -4.45 -2.16
N ARG A 88 -3.50 -5.07 -2.83
CA ARG A 88 -4.77 -5.51 -2.26
C ARG A 88 -4.62 -6.80 -1.46
N ASP A 89 -3.83 -7.73 -2.00
CA ASP A 89 -3.59 -9.06 -1.45
C ASP A 89 -2.52 -9.06 -0.35
N PHE A 90 -1.90 -7.90 -0.07
CA PHE A 90 -0.89 -7.77 0.98
C PHE A 90 -1.55 -7.83 2.36
N PRO A 91 -1.31 -8.88 3.16
CA PRO A 91 -2.10 -9.11 4.38
C PRO A 91 -1.62 -8.24 5.54
N PHE A 92 -2.58 -7.61 6.21
CA PHE A 92 -2.39 -6.89 7.47
C PHE A 92 -1.85 -7.83 8.56
N ALA A 93 -0.95 -7.34 9.41
CA ALA A 93 -0.33 -8.07 10.52
C ALA A 93 0.37 -9.39 10.14
N SER A 94 0.64 -9.60 8.86
CA SER A 94 1.40 -10.74 8.37
C SER A 94 2.88 -10.63 8.71
N TYR A 95 3.62 -11.74 8.57
CA TYR A 95 5.07 -11.74 8.69
C TYR A 95 5.74 -10.65 7.82
N GLY A 96 5.32 -10.49 6.57
CA GLY A 96 5.84 -9.45 5.68
C GLY A 96 5.50 -8.02 6.12
N CYS A 97 4.33 -7.84 6.76
CA CYS A 97 3.96 -6.56 7.37
C CYS A 97 4.91 -6.20 8.51
N HIS A 98 5.18 -7.14 9.44
CA HIS A 98 6.07 -6.91 10.57
C HIS A 98 7.54 -6.74 10.16
N ASP A 99 8.06 -7.55 9.24
CA ASP A 99 9.41 -7.39 8.66
C ASP A 99 9.57 -6.00 8.01
N THR A 100 8.56 -5.53 7.27
CA THR A 100 8.61 -4.20 6.66
C THR A 100 8.59 -3.09 7.70
N ARG A 101 7.77 -3.22 8.76
CA ARG A 101 7.72 -2.26 9.84
C ARG A 101 9.08 -2.12 10.52
N GLU A 102 9.71 -3.25 10.83
CA GLU A 102 11.06 -3.27 11.42
C GLU A 102 12.10 -2.55 10.55
N ARG A 103 12.10 -2.80 9.23
CA ARG A 103 13.02 -2.13 8.28
C ARG A 103 12.85 -0.61 8.23
N LEU A 104 11.65 -0.13 8.53
CA LEU A 104 11.33 1.30 8.59
C LEU A 104 11.46 1.88 10.01
N GLY A 105 11.94 1.09 10.98
CA GLY A 105 12.10 1.52 12.37
C GLY A 105 10.79 1.62 13.15
N LEU A 106 9.73 0.97 12.68
CA LEU A 106 8.43 0.92 13.33
C LEU A 106 8.33 -0.32 14.23
N SER A 107 7.66 -0.17 15.39
CA SER A 107 7.37 -1.28 16.29
C SER A 107 6.50 -2.35 15.60
N ALA A 108 6.67 -3.61 15.96
CA ALA A 108 5.71 -4.66 15.60
C ALA A 108 4.32 -4.31 16.16
N LEU A 109 3.26 -4.78 15.49
CA LEU A 109 1.90 -4.61 16.01
C LEU A 109 1.68 -5.63 17.12
N SER A 110 1.08 -5.19 18.22
CA SER A 110 0.68 -6.09 19.30
C SER A 110 -0.59 -6.87 18.93
N GLU A 111 -0.84 -7.98 19.61
CA GLU A 111 -2.10 -8.73 19.44
C GLU A 111 -3.33 -7.85 19.74
N GLU A 112 -3.24 -6.98 20.75
CA GLU A 112 -4.29 -6.03 21.13
C GLU A 112 -4.59 -5.00 20.03
N GLU A 113 -3.56 -4.56 19.29
CA GLU A 113 -3.72 -3.63 18.15
C GLU A 113 -4.32 -4.31 16.92
N VAL A 114 -4.14 -5.63 16.78
CA VAL A 114 -4.51 -6.40 15.59
C VAL A 114 -5.92 -6.97 15.69
N GLN A 115 -6.27 -7.54 16.85
CA GLN A 115 -7.51 -8.30 17.07
C GLN A 115 -8.78 -7.56 16.61
N PRO A 116 -8.98 -6.26 16.91
CA PRO A 116 -10.21 -5.57 16.53
C PRO A 116 -10.43 -5.48 15.01
N TRP A 117 -9.36 -5.54 14.23
CA TRP A 117 -9.41 -5.40 12.77
C TRP A 117 -9.51 -6.73 12.03
N LEU A 118 -9.11 -7.82 12.66
CA LEU A 118 -9.29 -9.17 12.10
C LEU A 118 -10.74 -9.64 12.20
N GLU A 119 -11.44 -9.26 13.25
CA GLU A 119 -12.86 -9.63 13.46
C GLU A 119 -13.82 -8.85 12.55
N ALA A 120 -13.37 -7.71 12.03
CA ALA A 120 -14.13 -6.84 11.15
C ALA A 120 -13.93 -7.12 9.64
N ALA A 121 -12.99 -8.01 9.28
CA ALA A 121 -12.60 -8.36 7.91
C ALA A 121 -13.28 -9.64 7.41
#